data_AF-A0A430A558-F1
#
_entry.id   AF-A0A430A558-F1
#
_cell.length_a   1.000
_cell.length_b   1.000
_cell.length_c   1.000
_cell.angle_alpha   90.00
_cell.angle_beta   90.00
_cell.angle_gamma   90.00
#
_symmetry.space_group_name_H-M   'P 1'
#
loop_
_entity.id
_entity.type
_entity.pdbx_description
1 polymer ?
#
loop_
_entity_poly.entity_id
_entity_poly.type
_entity_poly.pdbx_seq_one_letter_code
_entity_poly.pdbx_strand_id
1 'polypeptide(L)'
;MDIKKLEDALDKNGIKLPCRIKFYLSRKDGKQSVGFAEHKRSKCKIENVKFSDLKIMFWDCTEGAVLDVEDIETSEELAEKLDYLDEKWRISNE
;
A
#
# COMPACT_ATOMS: atom_id res chain seq x y z
N MET A 1 1.87 12.56 -7.01
CA MET A 1 1.30 12.81 -5.66
C MET A 1 2.02 13.95 -4.92
N ASP A 2 1.42 14.54 -3.88
CA ASP A 2 2.05 15.59 -3.04
C ASP A 2 2.80 14.96 -1.85
N ILE A 3 4.13 15.05 -1.87
CA ILE A 3 5.02 14.41 -0.89
C ILE A 3 4.70 14.87 0.53
N LYS A 4 4.39 16.16 0.74
CA LYS A 4 4.10 16.68 2.08
C LYS A 4 2.85 16.03 2.68
N LYS A 5 1.82 15.82 1.86
CA LYS A 5 0.59 15.12 2.29
C LYS A 5 0.86 13.66 2.61
N LEU A 6 1.81 13.03 1.90
CA LEU A 6 2.22 11.66 2.16
C LEU A 6 2.96 11.56 3.50
N GLU A 7 3.89 12.47 3.78
CA GLU A 7 4.59 12.56 5.06
C GLU A 7 3.63 12.78 6.23
N ASP A 8 2.68 13.71 6.10
CA ASP A 8 1.62 13.92 7.09
C ASP A 8 0.79 12.64 7.32
N ALA A 9 0.53 11.88 6.26
CA ALA A 9 -0.18 10.61 6.35
C ALA A 9 0.66 9.50 7.01
N LEU A 10 1.96 9.44 6.74
CA LEU A 10 2.89 8.51 7.40
C LEU A 10 2.93 8.77 8.90
N ASP A 11 3.12 10.04 9.29
CA ASP A 11 3.17 10.46 10.69
C ASP A 11 1.86 10.16 11.43
N LYS A 12 0.72 10.49 10.81
CA LYS A 12 -0.61 10.22 11.38
C LYS A 12 -0.85 8.73 11.62
N ASN A 13 -0.30 7.86 10.78
CA ASN A 13 -0.44 6.41 10.90
C ASN A 13 0.72 5.74 11.66
N GLY A 14 1.69 6.53 12.16
CA GLY A 14 2.83 6.04 12.91
C GLY A 14 3.79 5.18 12.09
N ILE A 15 3.83 5.37 10.77
CA ILE A 15 4.72 4.66 9.84
C ILE A 15 6.01 5.45 9.74
N LYS A 16 7.15 4.81 10.02
CA LYS A 16 8.48 5.42 9.91
C LYS A 16 9.28 4.71 8.83
N LEU A 17 9.81 5.48 7.89
CA LEU A 17 10.75 4.99 6.89
C LEU A 17 12.19 4.96 7.48
N PRO A 18 13.07 4.04 7.04
CA PRO A 18 12.81 2.98 6.07
C PRO A 18 11.97 1.85 6.69
N CYS A 19 11.02 1.31 5.92
CA CYS A 19 10.23 0.16 6.36
C CYS A 19 9.64 -0.63 5.21
N ARG A 20 9.18 -1.85 5.53
CA ARG A 20 8.45 -2.68 4.59
C ARG A 20 7.02 -2.21 4.47
N ILE A 21 6.61 -1.87 3.26
CA ILE A 21 5.27 -1.42 2.93
C ILE A 21 4.56 -2.50 2.11
N LYS A 22 3.32 -2.80 2.48
CA LYS A 22 2.39 -3.55 1.62
C LYS A 22 1.49 -2.56 0.89
N PHE A 23 1.34 -2.77 -0.41
CA PHE A 23 0.46 -2.00 -1.27
C PHE A 23 -0.78 -2.81 -1.58
N TYR A 24 -1.92 -2.15 -1.66
CA TYR A 24 -3.18 -2.83 -1.90
C TYR A 24 -4.14 -1.99 -2.71
N LEU A 25 -5.01 -2.68 -3.41
CA LEU A 25 -6.16 -2.12 -4.11
C LEU A 25 -7.40 -2.45 -3.30
N SER A 26 -8.13 -1.43 -2.87
CA SER A 26 -9.44 -1.59 -2.23
C SER A 26 -10.53 -1.07 -3.15
N ARG A 27 -11.72 -1.69 -3.09
CA ARG A 27 -12.91 -1.18 -3.79
C ARG A 27 -14.01 -0.89 -2.79
N LYS A 28 -14.39 0.37 -2.66
CA LYS A 28 -15.46 0.83 -1.78
C LYS A 28 -16.46 1.69 -2.54
N ASP A 29 -17.74 1.38 -2.42
CA ASP A 29 -18.83 2.11 -3.08
C ASP A 29 -18.61 2.30 -4.60
N GLY A 30 -18.12 1.25 -5.26
CA GLY A 30 -17.81 1.24 -6.68
C GLY A 30 -16.50 1.94 -7.06
N LYS A 31 -15.87 2.70 -6.16
CA LYS A 31 -14.59 3.37 -6.38
C LYS A 31 -13.42 2.49 -5.98
N GLN A 32 -12.43 2.40 -6.86
CA GLN A 32 -11.16 1.76 -6.57
C GLN A 32 -10.16 2.78 -6.05
N SER A 33 -9.33 2.38 -5.11
CA SER A 33 -8.25 3.20 -4.58
C SER A 33 -7.04 2.34 -4.24
N VAL A 34 -5.86 2.81 -4.60
CA VAL A 34 -4.60 2.25 -4.10
C VAL A 34 -4.34 2.81 -2.71
N GLY A 35 -3.93 1.94 -1.79
CA GLY A 35 -3.48 2.30 -0.46
C GLY A 35 -2.26 1.49 -0.06
N PHE A 36 -1.72 1.86 1.10
CA PHE A 36 -0.54 1.22 1.65
C PHE A 36 -0.63 1.08 3.15
N ALA A 37 0.11 0.14 3.70
CA ALA A 37 0.25 -0.03 5.13
C ALA A 37 1.62 -0.63 5.47
N GLU A 38 2.09 -0.38 6.68
CA GLU A 38 3.31 -1.03 7.17
C GLU A 38 3.10 -2.55 7.29
N HIS A 39 4.02 -3.33 6.73
CA HIS A 39 4.05 -4.78 6.83
C HIS A 39 4.95 -5.20 7.99
N LYS A 40 4.39 -5.17 9.21
CA LYS A 40 5.11 -5.45 10.47
C LYS A 40 5.56 -6.91 10.66
N ARG A 41 5.05 -7.84 9.84
CA ARG A 41 5.20 -9.28 10.06
C ARG A 41 5.93 -9.96 8.92
N SER A 42 7.25 -9.98 9.01
CA SER A 42 7.98 -11.25 9.06
C SER A 42 9.46 -10.98 9.31
N LYS A 43 10.10 -11.82 10.12
CA LYS A 43 11.57 -12.00 10.05
C LYS A 43 11.97 -12.76 8.77
N CYS A 44 11.04 -12.92 7.81
CA CYS A 44 11.28 -13.65 6.58
C CYS A 44 11.65 -12.66 5.47
N LYS A 45 12.54 -13.10 4.60
CA LYS A 45 12.85 -12.39 3.35
C LYS A 45 11.57 -12.25 2.52
N ILE A 46 11.45 -11.19 1.72
CA ILE A 46 10.27 -10.92 0.87
C ILE A 46 9.90 -12.15 0.03
N GLU A 47 10.89 -12.85 -0.52
CA GLU A 47 10.74 -14.10 -1.28
C GLU A 47 9.96 -15.22 -0.55
N ASN A 48 9.88 -15.14 0.78
CA ASN A 48 9.23 -16.12 1.65
C ASN A 48 7.90 -15.62 2.25
N VAL A 49 7.39 -14.45 1.83
CA VAL A 49 6.09 -13.94 2.24
C VAL A 49 5.01 -14.68 1.47
N LYS A 50 4.15 -15.45 2.15
CA LYS A 50 3.04 -16.15 1.49
C LYS A 50 1.90 -15.19 1.19
N PHE A 51 1.27 -15.35 0.04
CA PHE A 51 0.10 -14.54 -0.35
C PHE A 51 -1.08 -14.67 0.64
N SER A 52 -1.21 -15.82 1.31
CA SER A 52 -2.19 -16.03 2.40
C SER A 52 -2.01 -15.05 3.57
N ASP A 53 -0.77 -14.65 3.84
CA ASP A 53 -0.40 -13.79 4.96
C ASP A 53 -0.61 -12.30 4.62
N LEU A 54 -0.89 -12.03 3.34
CA LEU A 54 -1.11 -10.70 2.78
C LEU A 54 -2.59 -10.35 2.65
N LYS A 55 -3.52 -11.26 2.91
CA LYS A 55 -4.96 -10.94 2.81
C LYS A 55 -5.31 -9.71 3.65
N ILE A 56 -5.96 -8.73 3.01
CA ILE A 56 -6.43 -7.51 3.67
C ILE A 56 -7.94 -7.56 3.74
N MET A 57 -8.45 -7.56 4.96
CA MET A 57 -9.85 -7.36 5.27
C MET A 57 -9.94 -6.09 6.12
N PHE A 58 -10.66 -5.10 5.61
CA PHE A 58 -10.94 -3.88 6.37
C PHE A 58 -12.11 -4.12 7.32
N TRP A 59 -12.16 -3.37 8.42
CA TRP A 59 -13.24 -3.46 9.41
C TRP A 59 -14.62 -3.13 8.84
N ASP A 60 -14.67 -2.36 7.76
CA ASP A 60 -15.90 -2.05 7.02
C ASP A 60 -16.27 -3.14 5.99
N CYS A 61 -15.67 -4.33 6.12
CA CYS A 61 -15.82 -5.46 5.22
C CYS A 61 -15.39 -5.18 3.77
N THR A 62 -14.66 -4.09 3.52
CA THR A 62 -14.03 -3.87 2.21
C THR A 62 -13.00 -4.98 1.98
N GLU A 63 -13.06 -5.61 0.81
CA GLU A 63 -12.03 -6.55 0.37
C GLU A 63 -10.91 -5.78 -0.33
N GLY A 64 -9.67 -6.08 0.06
CA GLY A 64 -8.47 -5.55 -0.56
C GLY A 64 -7.67 -6.63 -1.26
N ALA A 65 -7.25 -6.37 -2.50
CA ALA A 65 -6.26 -7.19 -3.19
C ALA A 65 -4.87 -6.61 -2.91
N VAL A 66 -3.94 -7.43 -2.42
CA VAL A 66 -2.54 -6.99 -2.30
C VAL A 66 -1.90 -6.96 -3.66
N LEU A 67 -1.30 -5.81 -3.97
CA LEU A 67 -0.63 -5.55 -5.23
C LEU A 67 0.85 -5.88 -5.14
N ASP A 68 1.50 -5.48 -4.05
CA ASP A 68 2.94 -5.59 -3.88
C ASP A 68 3.37 -5.48 -2.41
N VAL A 69 4.60 -5.91 -2.12
CA VAL A 69 5.26 -5.72 -0.82
C VAL A 69 6.73 -5.39 -1.07
N GLU A 70 7.15 -4.19 -0.69
CA GLU A 70 8.50 -3.68 -0.94
C GLU A 70 9.09 -3.01 0.30
N ASP A 71 10.41 -3.03 0.40
CA ASP A 71 11.15 -2.24 1.37
C ASP A 71 11.34 -0.84 0.78
N ILE A 72 10.88 0.19 1.50
CA ILE A 72 10.86 1.58 1.06
C ILE A 72 11.77 2.40 1.95
N GLU A 73 12.70 3.15 1.34
CA GLU A 73 13.69 3.93 2.08
C GLU A 73 13.25 5.38 2.28
N THR A 74 12.60 5.99 1.28
CA THR A 74 12.21 7.41 1.33
C THR A 74 10.76 7.69 0.92
N SER A 75 10.26 8.86 1.31
CA SER A 75 8.92 9.34 0.96
C SER A 75 8.76 9.51 -0.56
N GLU A 76 9.83 9.88 -1.26
CA GLU A 76 9.85 10.00 -2.72
C GLU A 76 9.65 8.64 -3.40
N GLU A 77 10.38 7.60 -2.98
CA GLU A 77 10.22 6.24 -3.51
C GLU A 77 8.79 5.72 -3.30
N LEU A 78 8.24 5.96 -2.10
CA LEU A 78 6.86 5.63 -1.80
C LEU A 78 5.89 6.36 -2.73
N ALA A 79 6.17 7.64 -3.01
CA ALA A 79 5.32 8.47 -3.84
C ALA A 79 5.30 8.00 -5.30
N GLU A 80 6.48 7.73 -5.86
CA GLU A 80 6.63 7.19 -7.21
C GLU A 80 5.93 5.84 -7.35
N LYS A 81 6.08 4.96 -6.35
CA LYS A 81 5.42 3.65 -6.35
C LYS A 81 3.90 3.77 -6.31
N LEU A 82 3.36 4.67 -5.48
CA LEU A 82 1.92 4.92 -5.40
C LEU A 82 1.37 5.52 -6.70
N ASP A 83 2.05 6.48 -7.30
CA ASP A 83 1.65 7.05 -8.59
C ASP A 83 1.67 5.97 -9.70
N TYR A 84 2.71 5.12 -9.75
CA TYR A 84 2.79 4.00 -10.69
C TYR A 84 1.66 2.98 -10.50
N LEU A 85 1.39 2.58 -9.26
CA LEU A 85 0.33 1.61 -8.96
C LEU A 85 -1.06 2.20 -9.24
N ASP A 86 -1.28 3.48 -8.92
CA ASP A 86 -2.53 4.15 -9.23
C ASP A 86 -2.73 4.20 -10.74
N GLU A 87 -1.74 4.62 -11.54
CA GLU A 87 -1.83 4.63 -13.01
C GLU A 87 -2.09 3.24 -13.60
N LYS A 88 -1.36 2.23 -13.12
CA LYS A 88 -1.48 0.84 -13.61
C LYS A 88 -2.84 0.22 -13.32
N TRP A 89 -3.41 0.51 -12.16
CA TRP A 89 -4.65 -0.10 -11.68
C TRP A 89 -5.86 0.82 -11.78
N ARG A 90 -5.69 2.04 -12.33
CA ARG A 90 -6.80 2.89 -12.73
C ARG A 90 -7.51 2.24 -13.90
N ILE A 91 -8.51 1.42 -13.58
CA ILE A 91 -9.46 0.94 -14.59
C ILE A 91 -10.14 2.19 -15.15
N SER A 92 -9.90 2.47 -16.43
CA SER A 92 -10.68 3.46 -17.17
C SER A 92 -12.13 2.99 -17.12
N ASN A 93 -12.92 3.59 -16.24
CA ASN A 93 -14.37 3.50 -16.34
C ASN A 93 -14.79 4.38 -17.51
N GLU A 94 -14.55 3.91 -18.74
CA GLU A 94 -15.32 4.32 -19.92
C GLU A 94 -16.52 3.39 -20.10
#